data_AF-A0A1M7EJQ9-F1
#
_entry.id   AF-A0A1M7EJQ9-F1
#
_cell.length_a   1.000
_cell.length_b   1.000
_cell.length_c   1.000
_cell.angle_alpha   90.00
_cell.angle_beta   90.00
_cell.angle_gamma   90.00
#
_symmetry.space_group_name_H-M   'P 1'
#
loop_
_entity.id
_entity.type
_entity.pdbx_description
1 polymer ?
#
loop_
_entity_poly.entity_id
_entity_poly.type
_entity_poly.pdbx_seq_one_letter_code
_entity_poly.pdbx_strand_id
1 'polypeptide(L)'
;MRPGQNDQDVFILHHMDTTFSTITNIIKNRRSVKAQAMNGNKIPNGHIAAILELANWAPTHAYTEPWRFIVYENPAEFCTQHAELYKQNSMGDNFNPTVYNNLMHQGDKVSHLIVAVMKRGDLAKIPPFEEIAAASCAIQNMLLGATALNIASFWSTGGMALKPVLKEFLGFGEDDLVMGILYFGYADEYPEGQRNTGIEEKITWVK
;
A
#
# COMPACT_ATOMS: atom_id res chain seq x y z
N MET A 1 -21.34 43.65 10.62
CA MET A 1 -20.92 42.88 9.43
C MET A 1 -19.54 42.30 9.75
N ARG A 2 -19.30 41.00 9.92
CA ARG A 2 -20.01 39.79 9.43
C ARG A 2 -20.89 39.15 10.52
N PRO A 3 -22.13 38.74 10.21
CA PRO A 3 -22.97 37.95 11.11
C PRO A 3 -22.86 36.44 10.81
N GLY A 4 -22.92 35.62 11.86
CA GLY A 4 -23.37 34.23 11.81
C GLY A 4 -22.32 33.17 11.42
N GLN A 5 -21.45 32.79 12.36
CA GLN A 5 -21.13 31.37 12.49
C GLN A 5 -22.38 30.74 13.11
N ASN A 6 -23.14 29.99 12.30
CA ASN A 6 -24.37 29.35 12.74
C ASN A 6 -24.03 28.32 13.82
N ASP A 7 -24.66 28.40 14.99
CA ASP A 7 -24.60 27.35 16.02
C ASP A 7 -24.99 25.97 15.45
N GLN A 8 -25.76 25.91 14.35
CA GLN A 8 -26.06 24.67 13.63
C GLN A 8 -24.83 23.98 13.03
N ASP A 9 -23.81 24.71 12.57
CA ASP A 9 -22.59 24.11 12.01
C ASP A 9 -21.72 23.47 13.11
N VAL A 10 -21.77 24.03 14.33
CA VAL A 10 -21.11 23.47 15.51
C VAL A 10 -21.89 22.26 16.06
N PHE A 11 -23.23 22.29 16.00
CA PHE A 11 -24.09 21.17 16.41
C PHE A 11 -24.01 19.97 15.44
N ILE A 12 -23.84 20.20 14.12
CA ILE A 12 -23.68 19.12 13.13
C ILE A 12 -22.36 18.36 13.31
N LEU A 13 -21.31 19.03 13.79
CA LEU A 13 -20.03 18.38 14.10
C LEU A 13 -20.07 17.52 15.36
N HIS A 14 -21.04 17.74 16.26
CA HIS A 14 -21.12 17.03 17.54
C HIS A 14 -21.91 15.71 17.50
N HIS A 15 -22.42 15.32 16.33
CA HIS A 15 -23.05 14.03 16.05
C HIS A 15 -22.58 13.44 14.71
N MET A 16 -21.26 13.43 14.47
CA MET A 16 -20.74 12.46 13.50
C MET A 16 -21.04 11.05 14.04
N ASP A 17 -21.75 10.26 13.23
CA ASP A 17 -21.94 8.82 13.46
C ASP A 17 -20.61 8.21 13.92
N THR A 18 -20.63 7.43 15.01
CA THR A 18 -19.45 6.78 15.56
C THR A 18 -18.69 6.01 14.47
N THR A 19 -19.41 5.41 13.53
CA THR A 19 -18.87 4.72 12.36
C THR A 19 -18.05 5.65 11.46
N PHE A 20 -18.59 6.82 11.13
CA PHE A 20 -17.90 7.81 10.30
C PHE A 20 -16.66 8.36 11.00
N SER A 21 -16.75 8.57 12.32
CA SER A 21 -15.61 9.01 13.13
C SER A 21 -14.50 7.96 13.18
N THR A 22 -14.85 6.68 13.33
CA THR A 22 -13.89 5.56 13.32
C THR A 22 -13.15 5.48 11.99
N ILE A 23 -13.87 5.44 10.86
CA ILE A 23 -13.21 5.34 9.55
C ILE A 23 -12.39 6.61 9.24
N THR A 24 -12.89 7.78 9.64
CA THR A 24 -12.14 9.04 9.52
C THR A 24 -10.83 8.97 10.29
N ASN A 25 -10.85 8.46 11.53
CA ASN A 25 -9.66 8.32 12.35
C ASN A 25 -8.65 7.36 11.71
N ILE A 26 -9.09 6.22 11.18
CA ILE A 26 -8.23 5.25 10.49
C ILE A 26 -7.60 5.89 9.24
N ILE A 27 -8.41 6.49 8.37
CA ILE A 27 -7.92 7.12 7.12
C ILE A 27 -6.94 8.25 7.43
N LYS A 28 -7.25 9.11 8.41
CA LYS A 28 -6.41 10.25 8.78
C LYS A 28 -5.14 9.84 9.53
N ASN A 29 -5.09 8.70 10.21
CA ASN A 29 -3.90 8.25 10.94
C ASN A 29 -3.07 7.20 10.20
N ARG A 30 -3.54 6.67 9.07
CA ARG A 30 -2.70 5.81 8.22
C ARG A 30 -1.45 6.57 7.77
N ARG A 31 -0.27 6.01 8.06
CA ARG A 31 1.02 6.57 7.67
C ARG A 31 1.85 5.55 6.90
N SER A 32 2.72 6.08 6.06
CA SER A 32 3.74 5.29 5.39
C SER A 32 4.98 5.26 6.29
N VAL A 33 5.18 4.14 6.98
CA VAL A 33 6.30 3.95 7.92
C VAL A 33 7.34 3.08 7.24
N LYS A 34 8.46 3.68 6.82
CA LYS A 34 9.52 2.97 6.08
C LYS A 34 9.96 1.74 6.86
N ALA A 35 10.26 0.66 6.15
CA ALA A 35 10.58 -0.62 6.77
C ALA A 35 11.78 -0.57 7.75
N GLN A 36 12.77 0.32 7.54
CA GLN A 36 13.87 0.52 8.50
C GLN A 36 13.43 1.10 9.86
N ALA A 37 12.27 1.78 9.92
CA ALA A 37 11.71 2.36 11.13
C ALA A 37 10.80 1.40 11.91
N MET A 38 10.60 0.18 11.40
CA MET A 38 9.91 -0.88 12.14
C MET A 38 10.84 -1.47 13.21
N ASN A 39 10.27 -2.17 14.20
CA ASN A 39 10.98 -2.64 15.39
C ASN A 39 11.30 -4.14 15.41
N GLY A 40 10.95 -4.89 14.37
CA GLY A 40 11.26 -6.33 14.24
C GLY A 40 10.30 -7.27 14.99
N ASN A 41 9.31 -6.75 15.72
CA ASN A 41 8.32 -7.60 16.38
C ASN A 41 7.41 -8.29 15.36
N LYS A 42 7.11 -9.57 15.61
CA LYS A 42 6.30 -10.41 14.72
C LYS A 42 4.81 -10.12 14.90
N ILE A 43 4.13 -9.87 13.80
CA ILE A 43 2.67 -9.79 13.67
C ILE A 43 2.10 -11.22 13.65
N PRO A 44 1.01 -11.52 14.37
CA PRO A 44 0.32 -12.80 14.21
C PRO A 44 -0.20 -13.00 12.78
N ASN A 45 0.01 -14.17 12.18
CA ASN A 45 -0.44 -14.46 10.80
C ASN A 45 -1.95 -14.24 10.61
N GLY A 46 -2.77 -14.46 11.64
CA GLY A 46 -4.21 -14.19 11.59
C GLY A 46 -4.54 -12.70 11.36
N HIS A 47 -3.72 -11.77 11.83
CA HIS A 47 -3.89 -10.34 11.55
C HIS A 47 -3.56 -10.02 10.08
N ILE A 48 -2.51 -10.62 9.52
CA ILE A 48 -2.17 -10.48 8.10
C ILE A 48 -3.28 -11.08 7.21
N ALA A 49 -3.83 -12.24 7.60
CA ALA A 49 -4.95 -12.85 6.91
C ALA A 49 -6.20 -11.94 6.93
N ALA A 50 -6.52 -11.34 8.09
CA ALA A 50 -7.63 -10.39 8.18
C ALA A 50 -7.43 -9.13 7.31
N ILE A 51 -6.19 -8.63 7.20
CA ILE A 51 -5.83 -7.51 6.32
C ILE A 51 -6.02 -7.89 4.84
N LEU A 52 -5.61 -9.10 4.45
CA LEU A 52 -5.79 -9.61 3.09
C LEU A 52 -7.28 -9.80 2.74
N GLU A 53 -8.09 -10.27 3.69
CA GLU A 53 -9.54 -10.37 3.51
C GLU A 53 -10.16 -9.01 3.20
N LEU A 54 -9.73 -7.93 3.88
CA LEU A 54 -10.20 -6.57 3.57
C LEU A 54 -9.80 -6.12 2.15
N ALA A 55 -8.66 -6.58 1.64
CA ALA A 55 -8.24 -6.33 0.25
C ALA A 55 -9.25 -6.90 -0.74
N ASN A 56 -9.83 -8.07 -0.43
CA ASN A 56 -10.76 -8.78 -1.29
C ASN A 56 -12.13 -8.07 -1.43
N TRP A 57 -12.44 -7.12 -0.55
CA TRP A 57 -13.64 -6.27 -0.63
C TRP A 57 -13.43 -4.99 -1.46
N ALA A 58 -12.37 -4.91 -2.26
CA ALA A 58 -12.15 -3.79 -3.16
C ALA A 58 -13.19 -3.77 -4.31
N PRO A 59 -13.58 -2.59 -4.81
CA PRO A 59 -14.44 -2.48 -5.98
C PRO A 59 -13.74 -3.05 -7.22
N THR A 60 -14.48 -3.78 -8.04
CA THR A 60 -13.99 -4.35 -9.30
C THR A 60 -15.09 -4.31 -10.36
N HIS A 61 -14.80 -3.70 -11.51
CA HIS A 61 -15.72 -3.70 -12.63
C HIS A 61 -15.76 -5.09 -13.28
N ALA A 62 -16.96 -5.57 -13.60
CA ALA A 62 -17.20 -6.90 -14.17
C ALA A 62 -16.65 -8.07 -13.32
N TYR A 63 -16.41 -7.85 -12.02
CA TYR A 63 -15.96 -8.86 -11.07
C TYR A 63 -14.66 -9.56 -11.50
N THR A 64 -13.69 -8.79 -12.02
CA THR A 64 -12.40 -9.37 -12.47
C THR A 64 -11.46 -9.73 -11.32
N GLU A 65 -11.62 -9.09 -10.15
CA GLU A 65 -10.83 -9.35 -8.93
C GLU A 65 -9.33 -9.52 -9.23
N PRO A 66 -8.67 -8.51 -9.84
CA PRO A 66 -7.38 -8.70 -10.49
C PRO A 66 -6.22 -8.79 -9.50
N TRP A 67 -6.43 -8.53 -8.22
CA TRP A 67 -5.37 -8.54 -7.22
C TRP A 67 -4.86 -9.96 -6.94
N ARG A 68 -3.53 -10.13 -6.92
CA ARG A 68 -2.82 -11.31 -6.43
C ARG A 68 -1.78 -10.86 -5.42
N PHE A 69 -1.60 -11.66 -4.37
CA PHE A 69 -0.71 -11.34 -3.27
C PHE A 69 0.23 -12.52 -3.02
N ILE A 70 1.54 -12.25 -3.03
CA ILE A 70 2.55 -13.23 -2.62
C ILE A 70 3.05 -12.81 -1.24
N VAL A 71 2.80 -13.64 -0.23
CA VAL A 71 3.09 -13.34 1.17
C VAL A 71 4.40 -14.01 1.59
N TYR A 72 5.31 -13.21 2.12
CA TYR A 72 6.57 -13.65 2.72
C TYR A 72 6.52 -13.43 4.23
N GLU A 73 6.52 -14.53 4.98
CA GLU A 73 6.68 -14.49 6.45
C GLU A 73 8.13 -14.26 6.88
N ASN A 74 9.08 -14.51 5.98
CA ASN A 74 10.48 -14.17 6.13
C ASN A 74 10.87 -13.10 5.09
N PRO A 75 10.66 -11.81 5.37
CA PRO A 75 10.94 -10.74 4.40
C PRO A 75 12.37 -10.71 3.89
N ALA A 76 13.34 -11.13 4.69
CA ALA A 76 14.76 -11.18 4.30
C ALA A 76 14.99 -12.06 3.06
N GLU A 77 14.26 -13.16 2.92
CA GLU A 77 14.39 -14.05 1.75
C GLU A 77 14.05 -13.33 0.45
N PHE A 78 12.91 -12.64 0.41
CA PHE A 78 12.53 -11.84 -0.76
C PHE A 78 13.49 -10.67 -0.97
N CYS A 79 13.92 -9.99 0.10
CA CYS A 79 14.84 -8.85 0.00
C CYS A 79 16.19 -9.26 -0.61
N THR A 80 16.73 -10.43 -0.26
CA THR A 80 17.92 -10.99 -0.90
C THR A 80 17.67 -11.26 -2.39
N GLN A 81 16.57 -11.93 -2.74
CA GLN A 81 16.21 -12.19 -4.14
C GLN A 81 16.08 -10.89 -4.94
N HIS A 82 15.43 -9.87 -4.36
CA HIS A 82 15.21 -8.57 -4.99
C HIS A 82 16.52 -7.80 -5.21
N ALA A 83 17.44 -7.85 -4.25
CA ALA A 83 18.76 -7.24 -4.37
C ALA A 83 19.62 -7.94 -5.45
N GLU A 84 19.59 -9.27 -5.52
CA GLU A 84 20.30 -10.01 -6.56
C GLU A 84 19.72 -9.74 -7.96
N LEU A 85 18.39 -9.68 -8.10
CA LEU A 85 17.76 -9.25 -9.34
C LEU A 85 18.20 -7.83 -9.73
N TYR A 86 18.28 -6.91 -8.77
CA TYR A 86 18.78 -5.55 -9.02
C TYR A 86 20.22 -5.58 -9.56
N LYS A 87 21.10 -6.35 -8.93
CA LYS A 87 22.52 -6.47 -9.32
C LYS A 87 22.68 -7.09 -10.71
N GLN A 88 21.94 -8.16 -11.01
CA GLN A 88 22.00 -8.84 -12.31
C GLN A 88 21.53 -7.95 -13.46
N ASN A 89 20.61 -7.01 -13.19
CA ASN A 89 19.98 -6.16 -14.20
C ASN A 89 20.51 -4.72 -14.20
N SER A 90 21.52 -4.42 -13.37
CA SER A 90 22.19 -3.11 -13.31
C SER A 90 23.66 -3.33 -13.63
N MET A 91 24.03 -3.20 -14.91
CA MET A 91 25.41 -3.41 -15.38
C MET A 91 26.21 -2.10 -15.44
N GLY A 92 27.53 -2.20 -15.22
CA GLY A 92 28.46 -1.05 -15.32
C GLY A 92 28.09 0.11 -14.39
N ASP A 93 28.12 1.33 -14.91
CA ASP A 93 27.85 2.56 -14.16
C ASP A 93 26.40 2.68 -13.64
N ASN A 94 25.49 1.79 -14.07
CA ASN A 94 24.11 1.76 -13.57
C ASN A 94 23.96 1.01 -12.24
N PHE A 95 24.99 0.27 -11.81
CA PHE A 95 24.97 -0.40 -10.50
C PHE A 95 25.26 0.60 -9.38
N ASN A 96 24.35 0.69 -8.43
CA ASN A 96 24.53 1.48 -7.22
C ASN A 96 24.61 0.55 -5.98
N PRO A 97 25.79 0.41 -5.33
CA PRO A 97 25.96 -0.42 -4.15
C PRO A 97 25.05 -0.03 -2.98
N THR A 98 24.71 1.25 -2.83
CA THR A 98 23.79 1.73 -1.79
C THR A 98 22.38 1.23 -2.05
N VAL A 99 21.91 1.22 -3.31
CA VAL A 99 20.60 0.67 -3.66
C VAL A 99 20.57 -0.83 -3.37
N TYR A 100 21.60 -1.56 -3.80
CA TYR A 100 21.72 -2.99 -3.53
C TYR A 100 21.66 -3.31 -2.03
N ASN A 101 22.49 -2.64 -1.21
CA ASN A 101 22.53 -2.86 0.23
C ASN A 101 21.20 -2.47 0.90
N ASN A 102 20.56 -1.38 0.47
CA ASN A 102 19.26 -0.98 0.97
C ASN A 102 18.19 -2.04 0.66
N LEU A 103 18.18 -2.61 -0.54
CA LEU A 103 17.24 -3.69 -0.91
C LEU A 103 17.49 -4.95 -0.09
N MET A 104 18.76 -5.35 0.07
CA MET A 104 19.15 -6.55 0.82
C MET A 104 18.65 -6.51 2.26
N HIS A 105 18.81 -5.36 2.93
CA HIS A 105 18.47 -5.16 4.34
C HIS A 105 17.09 -4.57 4.58
N GLN A 106 16.28 -4.40 3.53
CA GLN A 106 14.99 -3.73 3.63
C GLN A 106 14.01 -4.50 4.53
N GLY A 107 14.19 -5.82 4.65
CA GLY A 107 13.33 -6.73 5.41
C GLY A 107 13.75 -6.99 6.86
N ASP A 108 14.91 -6.51 7.31
CA ASP A 108 15.55 -6.94 8.57
C ASP A 108 14.70 -6.69 9.83
N LYS A 109 13.84 -5.66 9.80
CA LYS A 109 12.95 -5.31 10.91
C LYS A 109 11.46 -5.43 10.55
N VAL A 110 11.17 -6.06 9.42
CA VAL A 110 9.81 -6.21 8.89
C VAL A 110 9.25 -7.56 9.34
N SER A 111 7.99 -7.59 9.75
CA SER A 111 7.34 -8.84 10.15
C SER A 111 6.88 -9.67 8.96
N HIS A 112 6.24 -9.00 7.99
CA HIS A 112 5.70 -9.62 6.79
C HIS A 112 5.88 -8.70 5.59
N LEU A 113 6.11 -9.31 4.44
CA LEU A 113 6.21 -8.63 3.17
C LEU A 113 5.20 -9.25 2.21
N ILE A 114 4.50 -8.40 1.45
CA ILE A 114 3.53 -8.85 0.45
C ILE A 114 3.85 -8.19 -0.87
N VAL A 115 4.15 -8.98 -1.90
CA VAL A 115 4.21 -8.46 -3.28
C VAL A 115 2.79 -8.43 -3.81
N ALA A 116 2.31 -7.24 -4.16
CA ALA A 116 1.00 -7.03 -4.75
C ALA A 116 1.11 -6.98 -6.27
N VAL A 117 0.24 -7.72 -6.96
CA VAL A 117 0.23 -7.85 -8.41
C VAL A 117 -1.19 -7.63 -8.93
N MET A 118 -1.33 -6.86 -9.99
CA MET A 118 -2.52 -6.83 -10.83
C MET A 118 -2.33 -7.91 -11.91
N LYS A 119 -3.13 -8.97 -11.81
CA LYS A 119 -3.20 -10.02 -12.82
C LYS A 119 -4.20 -9.60 -13.89
N ARG A 120 -3.75 -9.50 -15.14
CA ARG A 120 -4.59 -9.09 -16.26
C ARG A 120 -5.64 -10.17 -16.54
N GLY A 121 -6.91 -9.76 -16.65
CA GLY A 121 -7.99 -10.63 -17.09
C GLY A 121 -8.13 -10.71 -18.62
N ASP A 122 -8.81 -11.76 -19.10
CA ASP A 122 -9.02 -12.01 -20.55
C ASP A 122 -10.16 -11.17 -21.15
N LEU A 123 -10.89 -10.41 -20.34
CA LEU A 123 -12.01 -9.58 -20.80
C LEU A 123 -11.52 -8.33 -21.50
N ALA A 124 -11.35 -8.41 -22.82
CA ALA A 124 -10.85 -7.31 -23.67
C ALA A 124 -11.63 -5.98 -23.53
N LYS A 125 -12.92 -6.04 -23.15
CA LYS A 125 -13.75 -4.85 -22.92
C LYS A 125 -13.38 -4.05 -21.67
N ILE A 126 -12.62 -4.64 -20.75
CA ILE A 126 -12.19 -3.99 -19.50
C ILE A 126 -10.83 -3.31 -19.76
N PRO A 127 -10.74 -1.98 -19.75
CA PRO A 127 -9.46 -1.28 -19.88
C PRO A 127 -8.48 -1.69 -18.78
N PRO A 128 -7.17 -1.88 -19.07
CA PRO A 128 -6.17 -2.22 -18.06
C PRO A 128 -6.14 -1.26 -16.86
N PHE A 129 -6.41 0.03 -17.09
CA PHE A 129 -6.50 1.03 -16.04
C PHE A 129 -7.52 0.69 -14.95
N GLU A 130 -8.67 0.09 -15.31
CA GLU A 130 -9.71 -0.25 -14.32
C GLU A 130 -9.24 -1.35 -13.38
N GLU A 131 -8.47 -2.32 -13.86
CA GLU A 131 -7.90 -3.39 -13.04
C GLU A 131 -6.75 -2.89 -12.16
N ILE A 132 -5.93 -1.97 -12.68
CA ILE A 132 -4.91 -1.25 -11.91
C ILE A 132 -5.58 -0.46 -10.76
N ALA A 133 -6.68 0.24 -11.04
CA ALA A 133 -7.44 0.99 -10.04
C ALA A 133 -8.04 0.06 -8.98
N ALA A 134 -8.67 -1.04 -9.39
CA ALA A 134 -9.23 -2.05 -8.50
C ALA A 134 -8.14 -2.64 -7.57
N ALA A 135 -6.99 -3.04 -8.12
CA ALA A 135 -5.87 -3.54 -7.33
C ALA A 135 -5.29 -2.48 -6.38
N SER A 136 -5.24 -1.21 -6.80
CA SER A 136 -4.83 -0.09 -5.94
C SER A 136 -5.80 0.13 -4.78
N CYS A 137 -7.11 -0.03 -5.00
CA CYS A 137 -8.11 -0.02 -3.94
C CYS A 137 -7.93 -1.19 -2.96
N ALA A 138 -7.63 -2.39 -3.45
CA ALA A 138 -7.32 -3.55 -2.60
C ALA A 138 -6.11 -3.29 -1.70
N ILE A 139 -5.03 -2.73 -2.26
CA ILE A 139 -3.86 -2.32 -1.49
C ILE A 139 -4.25 -1.26 -0.45
N GLN A 140 -5.01 -0.23 -0.82
CA GLN A 140 -5.44 0.81 0.11
C GLN A 140 -6.29 0.24 1.26
N ASN A 141 -7.19 -0.71 0.99
CA ASN A 141 -7.95 -1.41 2.03
C ASN A 141 -7.00 -2.13 3.01
N MET A 142 -5.96 -2.80 2.51
CA MET A 142 -4.95 -3.42 3.38
C MET A 142 -4.24 -2.40 4.27
N LEU A 143 -3.84 -1.25 3.73
CA LEU A 143 -3.15 -0.22 4.53
C LEU A 143 -4.06 0.37 5.62
N LEU A 144 -5.35 0.54 5.33
CA LEU A 144 -6.34 0.97 6.33
C LEU A 144 -6.59 -0.11 7.38
N GLY A 145 -6.72 -1.37 6.97
CA GLY A 145 -6.85 -2.52 7.88
C GLY A 145 -5.64 -2.67 8.80
N ALA A 146 -4.43 -2.53 8.27
CA ALA A 146 -3.20 -2.50 9.06
C ALA A 146 -3.23 -1.37 10.11
N THR A 147 -3.63 -0.16 9.70
CA THR A 147 -3.75 0.98 10.63
C THR A 147 -4.77 0.70 11.73
N ALA A 148 -5.91 0.07 11.42
CA ALA A 148 -6.93 -0.30 12.39
C ALA A 148 -6.43 -1.33 13.43
N LEU A 149 -5.44 -2.14 13.06
CA LEU A 149 -4.78 -3.11 13.94
C LEU A 149 -3.49 -2.56 14.58
N ASN A 150 -3.23 -1.24 14.47
CA ASN A 150 -1.99 -0.59 14.92
C ASN A 150 -0.71 -1.23 14.31
N ILE A 151 -0.81 -1.67 13.07
CA ILE A 151 0.29 -2.22 12.27
C ILE A 151 0.80 -1.12 11.32
N ALA A 152 2.11 -0.87 11.39
CA ALA A 152 2.80 0.01 10.48
C ALA A 152 2.86 -0.63 9.09
N SER A 153 2.68 0.20 8.05
CA SER A 153 2.71 -0.27 6.67
C SER A 153 3.48 0.69 5.75
N PHE A 154 4.08 0.12 4.70
CA PHE A 154 4.77 0.89 3.67
C PHE A 154 4.59 0.23 2.31
N TRP A 155 4.12 1.00 1.33
CA TRP A 155 4.04 0.59 -0.07
C TRP A 155 5.21 1.18 -0.84
N SER A 156 6.12 0.31 -1.29
CA SER A 156 7.31 0.66 -2.06
C SER A 156 7.19 0.22 -3.51
N THR A 157 7.68 1.05 -4.41
CA THR A 157 7.85 0.75 -5.84
C THR A 157 9.32 0.88 -6.27
N GLY A 158 10.26 0.90 -5.32
CA GLY A 158 11.69 1.04 -5.58
C GLY A 158 12.37 -0.24 -6.09
N GLY A 159 13.64 -0.11 -6.51
CA GLY A 159 14.44 -1.22 -7.01
C GLY A 159 13.87 -1.81 -8.31
N MET A 160 13.74 -3.13 -8.36
CA MET A 160 13.14 -3.85 -9.50
C MET A 160 11.61 -3.96 -9.43
N ALA A 161 10.94 -3.34 -8.44
CA ALA A 161 9.51 -3.57 -8.19
C ALA A 161 8.62 -3.36 -9.42
N LEU A 162 8.86 -2.30 -10.20
CA LEU A 162 8.10 -1.98 -11.42
C LEU A 162 8.80 -2.42 -12.71
N LYS A 163 9.87 -3.22 -12.63
CA LYS A 163 10.62 -3.67 -13.80
C LYS A 163 10.08 -5.03 -14.27
N PRO A 164 10.06 -5.30 -15.59
CA PRO A 164 9.59 -6.59 -16.12
C PRO A 164 10.26 -7.81 -15.47
N VAL A 165 11.56 -7.68 -15.15
CA VAL A 165 12.32 -8.77 -14.55
C VAL A 165 11.75 -9.30 -13.23
N LEU A 166 11.09 -8.46 -12.41
CA LEU A 166 10.51 -8.96 -11.17
C LEU A 166 9.25 -9.77 -11.43
N LYS A 167 8.37 -9.34 -12.33
CA LYS A 167 7.16 -10.10 -12.65
C LYS A 167 7.49 -11.43 -13.33
N GLU A 168 8.51 -11.44 -14.20
CA GLU A 168 9.04 -12.65 -14.83
C GLU A 168 9.63 -13.61 -13.78
N PHE A 169 10.44 -13.11 -12.85
CA PHE A 169 10.97 -13.90 -11.73
C PHE A 169 9.87 -14.55 -10.87
N LEU A 170 8.76 -13.84 -10.69
CA LEU A 170 7.61 -14.31 -9.91
C LEU A 170 6.63 -15.18 -10.73
N GLY A 171 6.90 -15.41 -12.02
CA GLY A 171 6.07 -16.27 -12.89
C GLY A 171 4.80 -15.62 -13.43
N PHE A 172 4.74 -14.29 -13.48
CA PHE A 172 3.61 -13.55 -14.06
C PHE A 172 3.83 -13.20 -15.54
N GLY A 173 2.73 -12.99 -16.25
CA GLY A 173 2.71 -12.75 -17.69
C GLY A 173 3.12 -11.33 -18.10
N GLU A 174 3.21 -11.11 -19.41
CA GLU A 174 3.61 -9.82 -20.00
C GLU A 174 2.62 -8.69 -19.68
N ASP A 175 1.33 -8.98 -19.55
CA ASP A 175 0.31 -7.96 -19.23
C ASP A 175 0.05 -7.80 -17.72
N ASP A 176 0.59 -8.71 -16.90
CA ASP A 176 0.51 -8.62 -15.45
C ASP A 176 1.43 -7.48 -14.95
N LEU A 177 1.04 -6.82 -13.86
CA LEU A 177 1.78 -5.70 -13.28
C LEU A 177 2.03 -5.90 -11.80
N VAL A 178 3.30 -5.93 -11.40
CA VAL A 178 3.65 -5.77 -9.99
C VAL A 178 3.29 -4.34 -9.59
N MET A 179 2.35 -4.23 -8.65
CA MET A 179 1.84 -2.95 -8.14
C MET A 179 2.78 -2.38 -7.07
N GLY A 180 3.61 -3.23 -6.47
CA GLY A 180 4.66 -2.86 -5.54
C GLY A 180 4.84 -3.89 -4.43
N ILE A 181 5.70 -3.54 -3.49
CA ILE A 181 6.04 -4.36 -2.33
C ILE A 181 5.49 -3.66 -1.10
N LEU A 182 4.65 -4.37 -0.35
CA LEU A 182 4.04 -3.92 0.89
C LEU A 182 4.81 -4.52 2.06
N TYR A 183 5.29 -3.67 2.96
CA TYR A 183 5.96 -4.08 4.18
C TYR A 183 5.02 -3.85 5.36
N PHE A 184 4.91 -4.83 6.25
CA PHE A 184 4.11 -4.76 7.47
C PHE A 184 4.97 -5.11 8.68
N GLY A 185 4.84 -4.31 9.74
CA GLY A 185 5.54 -4.52 11.00
C GLY A 185 4.94 -3.66 12.11
N TYR A 186 5.51 -3.75 13.30
CA TYR A 186 5.24 -2.77 14.35
C TYR A 186 6.29 -1.67 14.31
N ALA A 187 5.90 -0.46 14.70
CA ALA A 187 6.78 0.69 14.84
C ALA A 187 6.41 1.43 16.12
N ASP A 188 7.41 2.03 16.75
CA ASP A 188 7.23 2.76 18.01
C ASP A 188 6.84 4.22 17.77
N GLU A 189 7.16 4.73 16.57
CA GLU A 189 6.89 6.10 16.15
C GLU A 189 6.22 6.14 14.78
N TYR A 190 5.24 7.03 14.64
CA TYR A 190 4.53 7.28 13.39
C TYR A 190 4.67 8.76 13.01
N PRO A 191 5.00 9.07 11.74
CA PRO A 191 5.15 10.44 11.31
C PRO A 191 3.81 11.18 11.36
N GLU A 192 3.86 12.50 11.57
CA GLU A 192 2.66 13.33 11.44
C GLU A 192 2.17 13.38 9.99
N GLY A 193 0.86 13.55 9.83
CA GLY A 193 0.23 13.60 8.51
C GLY A 193 0.14 15.02 8.02
N GLN A 194 0.65 15.29 6.82
CA GLN A 194 0.55 16.60 6.19
C GLN A 194 -0.09 16.52 4.80
N ARG A 195 -0.76 17.60 4.40
CA ARG A 195 -1.17 17.87 3.02
C ARG A 195 -0.67 19.26 2.65
N ASN A 196 -0.13 19.38 1.43
CA ASN A 196 0.42 20.66 0.95
C ASN A 196 -0.68 21.71 0.72
N THR A 197 -1.88 21.25 0.34
CA THR A 197 -3.03 22.09 0.01
C THR A 197 -4.31 21.44 0.52
N GLY A 198 -5.32 22.27 0.81
CA GLY A 198 -6.64 21.80 1.23
C GLY A 198 -7.38 21.06 0.12
N ILE A 199 -8.56 20.53 0.45
CA ILE A 199 -9.40 19.80 -0.51
C ILE A 199 -10.16 20.76 -1.42
N GLU A 200 -10.45 21.97 -0.94
CA GLU A 200 -11.14 23.06 -1.63
C GLU A 200 -10.43 23.50 -2.93
N GLU A 201 -9.11 23.39 -2.99
CA GLU A 201 -8.32 23.69 -4.19
C GLU A 201 -8.44 22.60 -5.28
N LYS A 202 -9.00 21.44 -4.94
CA LYS A 202 -9.04 20.24 -5.80
C LYS A 202 -10.45 19.83 -6.20
N ILE A 203 -11.46 20.63 -5.82
CA ILE A 203 -12.87 20.34 -6.10
C ILE A 203 -13.51 21.52 -6.83
N THR A 204 -14.41 21.21 -7.75
CA THR A 204 -15.29 22.19 -8.40
C THR A 204 -16.72 21.72 -8.22
N TRP A 205 -17.54 22.54 -7.59
CA TRP A 205 -18.97 22.28 -7.46
C TRP A 205 -19.69 22.88 -8.65
N VAL A 206 -20.23 22.03 -9.53
CA VAL A 206 -21.14 22.44 -10.60
C VAL A 206 -22.56 22.27 -10.09
N LYS A 207 -23.38 23.32 -10.19
CA LYS A 207 -24.79 23.34 -9.80
C LYS A 207 -25.69 23.15 -11.01
#